data_AF-A0A7M5V5D3-F1
#
_entry.id   AF-A0A7M5V5D3-F1
#
_cell.length_a   1.000
_cell.length_b   1.000
_cell.length_c   1.000
_cell.angle_alpha   90.00
_cell.angle_beta   90.00
_cell.angle_gamma   90.00
#
_symmetry.space_group_name_H-M   'P 1'
#
loop_
_entity.id
_entity.type
_entity.pdbx_description
1 polymer ?
#
loop_
_entity_poly.entity_id
_entity_poly.type
_entity_poly.pdbx_seq_one_letter_code
_entity_poly.pdbx_strand_id
1 'polypeptide(L)'
;MKKDKFLQDIERRINKFLQGPAEEKKLTFEVMGKVERTLAHEVAETAGLCSYSFGEEDVDRHLVVWKKEFAPTDEELDAIRNGEEYDPNKAKFVAAKSEESEKESEASTVTRKRKSVNNQTEKYFEKYAKILGEESGLDAAKIAKSNASYGMVPSKNKEDKRSIEETMKEIRERKKQKESSANAT
;
A
#
# COMPACT_ATOMS: atom_id res chain seq x y z
N MET A 1 -28.36 29.44 12.75
CA MET A 1 -28.76 29.97 11.42
C MET A 1 -29.56 28.93 10.65
N LYS A 2 -30.44 29.33 9.71
CA LYS A 2 -31.03 28.35 8.78
C LYS A 2 -29.91 27.84 7.87
N LYS A 3 -29.71 26.52 7.79
CA LYS A 3 -28.61 25.87 7.05
C LYS A 3 -28.48 26.39 5.61
N ASP A 4 -29.61 26.62 4.95
CA ASP A 4 -29.66 27.11 3.57
C ASP A 4 -29.03 28.49 3.38
N LYS A 5 -29.16 29.38 4.37
CA LYS A 5 -28.55 30.71 4.30
C LYS A 5 -27.02 30.60 4.37
N PHE A 6 -26.53 29.74 5.25
CA PHE A 6 -25.09 29.49 5.40
C PHE A 6 -24.49 28.87 4.13
N LEU A 7 -25.19 27.93 3.52
CA LEU A 7 -24.80 27.35 2.23
C LEU A 7 -24.69 28.41 1.14
N GLN A 8 -25.72 29.24 0.97
CA GLN A 8 -25.71 30.35 0.00
C GLN A 8 -24.57 31.33 0.23
N ASP A 9 -24.22 31.59 1.50
CA ASP A 9 -23.11 32.47 1.86
C ASP A 9 -21.75 31.83 1.50
N ILE A 10 -21.57 30.52 1.75
CA ILE A 10 -20.35 29.80 1.35
C ILE A 10 -20.23 29.73 -0.16
N GLU A 11 -21.29 29.34 -0.87
CA GLU A 11 -21.31 29.27 -2.33
C GLU A 11 -20.93 30.62 -2.93
N ARG A 12 -21.45 31.72 -2.39
CA ARG A 12 -21.08 33.07 -2.84
C ARG A 12 -19.61 33.38 -2.59
N ARG A 13 -19.08 33.02 -1.41
CA ARG A 13 -17.65 33.20 -1.07
C ARG A 13 -16.75 32.39 -2.02
N ILE A 14 -17.08 31.12 -2.26
CA ILE A 14 -16.33 30.22 -3.15
C ILE A 14 -16.39 30.70 -4.60
N ASN A 15 -17.57 31.10 -5.10
CA ASN A 15 -17.70 31.65 -6.44
C ASN A 15 -16.88 32.94 -6.62
N LYS A 16 -16.90 33.82 -5.61
CA LYS A 16 -16.07 35.03 -5.63
C LYS A 16 -14.57 34.70 -5.65
N PHE A 17 -14.14 33.69 -4.90
CA PHE A 17 -12.76 33.22 -4.90
C PHE A 17 -12.34 32.61 -6.24
N LEU A 18 -13.24 31.89 -6.91
CA LEU A 18 -13.00 31.31 -8.23
C LEU A 18 -12.89 32.39 -9.32
N GLN A 19 -13.73 33.44 -9.24
CA GLN A 19 -13.70 34.60 -10.13
C GLN A 19 -12.57 35.59 -9.81
N GLY A 20 -11.96 35.47 -8.63
CA GLY A 20 -10.88 36.33 -8.17
C GLY A 20 -9.58 36.14 -8.96
N PRO A 21 -8.58 37.01 -8.73
CA PRO A 21 -7.28 36.93 -9.38
C PRO A 21 -6.61 35.56 -9.22
N ALA A 22 -5.84 35.14 -10.22
CA ALA A 22 -5.08 33.89 -10.17
C ALA A 22 -4.01 33.86 -9.04
N GLU A 23 -3.61 35.02 -8.54
CA GLU A 23 -2.63 35.16 -7.44
C GLU A 23 -3.17 34.70 -6.08
N GLU A 24 -4.49 34.72 -5.88
CA GLU A 24 -5.13 34.19 -4.67
C GLU A 24 -5.14 32.66 -4.72
N LYS A 25 -4.10 32.06 -4.13
CA LYS A 25 -3.90 30.59 -4.12
C LYS A 25 -4.83 29.86 -3.14
N LYS A 26 -5.15 30.49 -2.01
CA LYS A 26 -5.91 29.91 -0.91
C LYS A 26 -6.93 30.87 -0.30
N LEU A 27 -8.02 30.31 0.19
CA LEU A 27 -9.08 30.97 0.94
C LEU A 27 -9.17 30.33 2.33
N THR A 28 -8.91 31.11 3.38
CA THR A 28 -9.05 30.67 4.76
C THR A 28 -10.39 31.13 5.31
N PHE A 29 -11.16 30.20 5.85
CA PHE A 29 -12.40 30.49 6.55
C PHE A 29 -12.18 30.69 8.06
N GLU A 30 -13.19 31.27 8.70
CA GLU A 30 -13.25 31.41 10.16
C GLU A 30 -13.40 30.03 10.83
N VAL A 31 -13.09 29.98 12.13
CA VAL A 31 -13.33 28.78 12.96
C VAL A 31 -14.81 28.45 12.94
N MET A 32 -15.14 27.21 12.59
CA MET A 32 -16.52 26.79 12.33
C MET A 32 -16.82 25.44 12.96
N GLY A 33 -18.08 25.24 13.33
CA GLY A 33 -18.51 23.98 13.94
C GLY A 33 -18.40 22.80 12.97
N LYS A 34 -18.38 21.58 13.51
CA LYS A 34 -18.25 20.34 12.71
C LYS A 34 -19.22 20.27 11.53
N VAL A 35 -20.49 20.60 11.73
CA VAL A 35 -21.53 20.54 10.68
C VAL A 35 -21.28 21.58 9.59
N GLU A 36 -20.99 22.82 9.98
CA GLU A 36 -20.72 23.92 9.06
C GLU A 36 -19.48 23.64 8.21
N ARG A 37 -18.43 23.09 8.83
CA ARG A 37 -17.21 22.64 8.18
C ARG A 37 -17.45 21.53 7.16
N THR A 38 -18.26 20.53 7.51
CA THR A 38 -18.61 19.45 6.58
C THR A 38 -19.36 19.98 5.36
N LEU A 39 -20.31 20.91 5.55
CA LEU A 39 -21.02 21.54 4.43
C LEU A 39 -20.07 22.36 3.55
N ALA A 40 -19.15 23.11 4.15
CA ALA A 40 -18.17 23.90 3.39
C ALA A 40 -17.21 23.02 2.57
N HIS A 41 -16.81 21.86 3.10
CA HIS A 41 -16.05 20.85 2.35
C HIS A 41 -16.84 20.32 1.15
N GLU A 42 -18.12 19.97 1.33
CA GLU A 42 -18.98 19.44 0.26
C GLU A 42 -19.15 20.45 -0.89
N VAL A 43 -19.37 21.73 -0.57
CA VAL A 43 -19.48 22.80 -1.58
C VAL A 43 -18.13 23.01 -2.30
N ALA A 44 -17.01 22.99 -1.57
CA ALA A 44 -15.68 23.14 -2.16
C ALA A 44 -15.33 21.96 -3.09
N GLU A 45 -15.67 20.73 -2.70
CA GLU A 45 -15.47 19.52 -3.52
C GLU A 45 -16.32 19.58 -4.79
N THR A 46 -17.58 20.02 -4.68
CA THR A 46 -18.49 20.21 -5.82
C THR A 46 -17.95 21.25 -6.81
N ALA A 47 -17.30 22.31 -6.30
CA ALA A 47 -16.64 23.32 -7.11
C ALA A 47 -15.28 22.88 -7.69
N GLY A 48 -14.81 21.66 -7.36
CA GLY A 48 -13.53 21.11 -7.83
C GLY A 48 -12.30 21.72 -7.14
N LEU A 49 -12.46 22.25 -5.94
CA LEU A 49 -11.40 22.84 -5.12
C LEU A 49 -10.88 21.84 -4.08
N CYS A 50 -9.62 21.98 -3.67
CA CYS A 50 -9.04 21.17 -2.60
C CYS A 50 -9.32 21.85 -1.26
N SER A 51 -9.88 21.13 -0.29
CA SER A 51 -10.24 21.70 1.00
C SER A 51 -9.65 20.87 2.14
N TYR A 52 -8.97 21.53 3.09
CA TYR A 52 -8.37 20.90 4.27
C TYR A 52 -8.73 21.67 5.53
N SER A 53 -8.92 20.95 6.62
CA SER A 53 -9.20 21.53 7.93
C SER A 53 -7.97 21.45 8.82
N PHE A 54 -7.63 22.55 9.50
CA PHE A 54 -6.51 22.63 10.46
C PHE A 54 -6.99 23.12 11.81
N GLY A 55 -6.22 22.81 12.86
CA GLY A 55 -6.54 23.14 14.25
C GLY A 55 -7.17 21.98 15.01
N GLU A 56 -7.43 22.21 16.29
CA GLU A 56 -8.02 21.25 17.24
C GLU A 56 -9.55 21.35 17.26
N GLU A 57 -10.22 20.19 17.32
CA GLU A 57 -11.70 20.14 17.36
C GLU A 57 -12.21 20.93 18.58
N ASP A 58 -13.24 21.76 18.36
CA ASP A 58 -13.88 22.61 19.37
C ASP A 58 -13.04 23.76 19.96
N VAL A 59 -11.80 23.97 19.47
CA VAL A 59 -10.94 25.11 19.88
C VAL A 59 -10.79 26.12 18.73
N ASP A 60 -10.05 25.76 17.69
CA ASP A 60 -9.64 26.67 16.62
C ASP A 60 -9.71 26.03 15.22
N ARG A 61 -10.46 24.92 15.10
CA ARG A 61 -10.53 24.20 13.83
C ARG A 61 -11.21 25.02 12.74
N HIS A 62 -10.44 25.37 11.73
CA HIS A 62 -10.85 26.19 10.60
C HIS A 62 -10.59 25.48 9.27
N LEU A 63 -11.29 25.92 8.22
CA LEU A 63 -11.20 25.37 6.88
C LEU A 63 -10.32 26.25 5.99
N VAL A 64 -9.43 25.63 5.23
CA VAL A 64 -8.67 26.28 4.17
C VAL A 64 -9.00 25.60 2.84
N VAL A 65 -9.25 26.40 1.81
CA VAL A 65 -9.59 25.93 0.47
C VAL A 65 -8.55 26.46 -0.52
N TRP A 66 -8.05 25.59 -1.39
CA TRP A 66 -7.08 25.92 -2.41
C TRP A 66 -7.66 25.68 -3.80
N LYS A 67 -7.19 26.48 -4.75
CA LYS A 67 -7.37 26.20 -6.18
C LYS A 67 -6.65 24.91 -6.53
N LYS A 68 -7.24 24.09 -7.40
CA LYS A 68 -6.70 22.77 -7.78
C LYS A 68 -5.26 22.82 -8.31
N GLU A 69 -4.90 23.89 -9.01
CA GLU A 69 -3.56 24.12 -9.56
C GLU A 69 -2.51 24.44 -8.48
N PHE A 70 -2.95 24.91 -7.32
CA PHE A 70 -2.13 25.31 -6.19
C PHE A 70 -2.41 24.44 -4.96
N ALA A 71 -2.87 23.20 -5.17
CA ALA A 71 -3.11 22.26 -4.10
C ALA A 71 -1.78 21.95 -3.38
N PRO A 72 -1.73 22.05 -2.05
CA PRO A 72 -0.50 21.78 -1.30
C PRO A 72 -0.11 20.31 -1.40
N THR A 73 1.19 20.05 -1.36
CA THR A 73 1.74 18.68 -1.29
C THR A 73 1.53 18.09 0.11
N ASP A 74 1.52 16.77 0.26
CA ASP A 74 1.34 16.11 1.58
C ASP A 74 2.39 16.59 2.62
N GLU A 75 3.65 16.78 2.20
CA GLU A 75 4.70 17.35 3.07
C GLU A 75 4.41 18.79 3.51
N GLU A 76 3.84 19.60 2.61
CA GLU A 76 3.44 20.99 2.91
C GLU A 76 2.26 21.01 3.89
N LEU A 77 1.31 20.08 3.74
CA LEU A 77 0.18 19.93 4.65
C LEU A 77 0.62 19.57 6.06
N ASP A 78 1.58 18.66 6.20
CA ASP A 78 2.10 18.26 7.51
C ASP A 78 2.93 19.37 8.17
N ALA A 79 3.74 20.11 7.39
CA ALA A 79 4.41 21.30 7.89
C ALA A 79 3.39 22.34 8.41
N ILE A 80 2.31 22.59 7.66
CA ILE A 80 1.25 23.51 8.08
C ILE A 80 0.53 23.02 9.35
N ARG A 81 0.27 21.71 9.47
CA ARG A 81 -0.33 21.11 10.68
C ARG A 81 0.56 21.27 11.92
N ASN A 82 1.86 21.17 11.74
CA ASN A 82 2.84 21.29 12.82
C ASN A 82 3.22 22.75 13.12
N GLY A 83 2.77 23.70 12.28
CA GLY A 83 3.12 25.12 12.41
C GLY A 83 4.55 25.44 11.96
N GLU A 84 5.16 24.58 11.15
CA GLU A 84 6.53 24.74 10.64
C GLU A 84 6.53 25.48 9.29
N GLU A 85 7.54 26.33 9.07
CA GLU A 85 7.71 27.03 7.80
C GLU A 85 8.25 26.05 6.73
N TYR A 86 7.43 25.81 5.70
CA TYR A 86 7.82 24.95 4.59
C TYR A 86 8.80 25.65 3.65
N ASP A 87 10.03 25.16 3.61
CA ASP A 87 11.05 25.55 2.64
C ASP A 87 11.08 24.53 1.47
N PRO A 88 10.82 24.94 0.21
CA PRO A 88 10.85 24.05 -0.96
C PRO A 88 12.20 23.33 -1.18
N ASN A 89 13.28 23.89 -0.64
CA ASN A 89 14.63 23.31 -0.73
C ASN A 89 14.88 22.20 0.31
N LYS A 90 14.18 22.22 1.45
CA LYS A 90 14.27 21.15 2.46
C LYS A 90 13.53 19.89 2.01
N ALA A 91 12.39 20.03 1.34
CA ALA A 91 11.60 18.92 0.79
C ALA A 91 12.43 18.01 -0.14
N LYS A 92 13.22 18.57 -1.06
CA LYS A 92 14.12 17.78 -1.93
C LYS A 92 15.19 17.00 -1.17
N PHE A 93 15.71 17.58 -0.09
CA PHE A 93 16.73 16.95 0.74
C PHE A 93 16.14 15.85 1.62
N VAL A 94 14.92 16.06 2.14
CA VAL A 94 14.18 15.07 2.92
C VAL A 94 13.73 13.92 2.02
N ALA A 95 13.15 14.16 0.85
CA ALA A 95 12.78 13.12 -0.11
C ALA A 95 13.97 12.25 -0.52
N ALA A 96 15.13 12.85 -0.83
CA ALA A 96 16.36 12.11 -1.15
C ALA A 96 16.84 11.24 0.03
N LYS A 97 16.70 11.75 1.26
CA LYS A 97 17.09 11.03 2.48
C LYS A 97 16.09 9.94 2.86
N SER A 98 14.81 10.15 2.60
CA SER A 98 13.72 9.18 2.79
C SER A 98 13.90 8.00 1.84
N GLU A 99 14.14 8.24 0.55
CA GLU A 99 14.45 7.17 -0.42
C GLU A 99 15.68 6.33 -0.04
N GLU A 100 16.71 6.97 0.53
CA GLU A 100 17.92 6.28 0.99
C GLU A 100 17.62 5.42 2.24
N SER A 101 16.81 5.95 3.16
CA SER A 101 16.37 5.21 4.36
C SER A 101 15.37 4.09 4.09
N GLU A 102 14.51 4.22 3.07
CA GLU A 102 13.59 3.17 2.64
C GLU A 102 14.37 1.98 2.09
N LYS A 103 15.38 2.23 1.23
CA LYS A 103 16.32 1.20 0.74
C LYS A 103 17.07 0.51 1.88
N GLU A 104 17.46 1.25 2.92
CA GLU A 104 18.11 0.71 4.11
C GLU A 104 17.15 -0.06 5.04
N SER A 105 15.87 0.34 5.09
CA SER A 105 14.80 -0.33 5.83
C SER A 105 14.38 -1.66 5.17
N GLU A 106 14.37 -1.74 3.85
CA GLU A 106 14.13 -2.99 3.10
C GLU A 106 15.27 -3.99 3.30
N ALA A 107 16.52 -3.51 3.33
CA ALA A 107 17.68 -4.34 3.66
C ALA A 107 17.67 -4.83 5.12
N SER A 108 17.20 -4.01 6.07
CA SER A 108 17.17 -4.34 7.50
C SER A 108 15.92 -5.12 7.94
N THR A 109 14.80 -5.06 7.22
CA THR A 109 13.62 -5.90 7.47
C THR A 109 13.88 -7.37 7.08
N VAL A 110 14.66 -7.64 6.05
CA VAL A 110 15.13 -8.99 5.69
C VAL A 110 15.98 -9.62 6.80
N THR A 111 16.76 -8.81 7.53
CA THR A 111 17.62 -9.29 8.63
C THR A 111 16.90 -9.34 9.98
N ARG A 112 15.98 -8.39 10.29
CA ARG A 112 15.18 -8.40 11.53
C ARG A 112 14.11 -9.49 11.56
N LYS A 113 13.50 -9.86 10.42
CA LYS A 113 12.57 -11.01 10.36
C LYS A 113 13.26 -12.33 10.76
N ARG A 114 14.57 -12.47 10.51
CA ARG A 114 15.34 -13.65 10.96
C ARG A 114 15.62 -13.66 12.46
N LYS A 115 15.64 -12.49 13.13
CA LYS A 115 15.98 -12.38 14.56
C LYS A 115 14.74 -12.35 15.47
N SER A 116 13.61 -11.84 15.00
CA SER A 116 12.36 -11.76 15.79
C SER A 116 11.56 -13.07 15.83
N VAL A 117 11.68 -13.93 14.82
CA VAL A 117 10.94 -15.21 14.78
C VAL A 117 11.54 -16.22 15.76
N ASN A 118 12.84 -16.12 16.06
CA ASN A 118 13.56 -17.11 16.88
C ASN A 118 13.18 -17.05 18.38
N ASN A 119 12.90 -15.86 18.92
CA ASN A 119 12.69 -15.70 20.37
C ASN A 119 11.29 -16.12 20.86
N GLN A 120 10.29 -16.15 19.97
CA GLN A 120 8.93 -16.60 20.32
C GLN A 120 8.75 -18.11 20.14
N THR A 121 9.44 -18.69 19.16
CA THR A 121 9.42 -20.14 18.92
C THR A 121 10.07 -20.92 20.06
N GLU A 122 11.18 -20.42 20.60
CA GLU A 122 11.89 -21.05 21.73
C GLU A 122 10.99 -21.14 22.98
N LYS A 123 10.30 -20.03 23.33
CA LYS A 123 9.42 -19.97 24.51
C LYS A 123 8.16 -20.85 24.40
N TYR A 124 7.62 -21.04 23.20
CA TYR A 124 6.49 -21.92 22.97
C TYR A 124 6.91 -23.39 23.06
N PHE A 125 8.06 -23.74 22.46
CA PHE A 125 8.58 -25.11 22.48
C PHE A 125 8.87 -25.58 23.90
N GLU A 126 9.53 -24.74 24.72
CA GLU A 126 9.84 -25.03 26.12
C GLU A 126 8.58 -25.32 26.97
N LYS A 127 7.48 -24.60 26.73
CA LYS A 127 6.22 -24.77 27.47
C LYS A 127 5.59 -26.14 27.24
N TYR A 128 5.65 -26.66 26.01
CA TYR A 128 5.01 -27.93 25.65
C TYR A 128 5.96 -29.13 25.73
N ALA A 129 7.28 -28.94 25.74
CA ALA A 129 8.25 -30.00 25.99
C ALA A 129 8.01 -30.72 27.33
N LYS A 130 7.56 -29.98 28.36
CA LYS A 130 7.21 -30.54 29.68
C LYS A 130 5.96 -31.42 29.67
N ILE A 131 5.06 -31.24 28.70
CA ILE A 131 3.77 -31.95 28.61
C ILE A 131 3.86 -33.12 27.62
N LEU A 132 4.56 -32.94 26.49
CA LEU A 132 4.67 -33.93 25.41
C LEU A 132 5.95 -34.77 25.45
N GLY A 133 6.95 -34.38 26.25
CA GLY A 133 8.29 -34.98 26.23
C GLY A 133 9.14 -34.43 25.08
N GLU A 134 10.44 -34.22 25.34
CA GLU A 134 11.37 -33.57 24.42
C GLU A 134 11.57 -34.36 23.11
N GLU A 135 11.46 -35.69 23.18
CA GLU A 135 11.64 -36.59 22.03
C GLU A 135 10.45 -36.57 21.06
N SER A 136 9.21 -36.37 21.53
CA SER A 136 8.03 -36.40 20.64
C SER A 136 7.85 -35.11 19.84
N GLY A 137 8.33 -33.98 20.37
CA GLY A 137 8.25 -32.67 19.72
C GLY A 137 9.10 -32.56 18.45
N LEU A 138 10.29 -33.15 18.44
CA LEU A 138 11.19 -33.15 17.27
C LEU A 138 10.63 -34.00 16.12
N ASP A 139 10.06 -35.16 16.41
CA ASP A 139 9.47 -36.02 15.38
C ASP A 139 8.12 -35.49 14.90
N ALA A 140 7.30 -34.92 15.78
CA ALA A 140 6.08 -34.20 15.40
C ALA A 140 6.38 -32.97 14.53
N ALA A 141 7.45 -32.22 14.83
CA ALA A 141 7.88 -31.07 14.03
C ALA A 141 8.42 -31.47 12.65
N LYS A 142 9.05 -32.66 12.51
CA LYS A 142 9.41 -33.21 11.20
C LYS A 142 8.17 -33.60 10.39
N ILE A 143 7.14 -34.17 11.03
CA ILE A 143 5.88 -34.58 10.39
C ILE A 143 5.02 -33.37 10.00
N ALA A 144 5.00 -32.31 10.82
CA ALA A 144 4.19 -31.11 10.60
C ALA A 144 4.78 -30.09 9.61
N LYS A 145 5.98 -30.34 9.06
CA LYS A 145 6.49 -29.54 7.93
C LYS A 145 5.63 -29.83 6.71
N SER A 146 4.67 -28.95 6.43
CA SER A 146 3.90 -28.97 5.20
C SER A 146 4.84 -28.92 3.99
N ASN A 147 4.65 -29.82 3.02
CA ASN A 147 5.35 -29.74 1.73
C ASN A 147 4.99 -28.40 1.07
N ALA A 148 5.92 -27.43 1.11
CA ALA A 148 5.77 -26.14 0.44
C ALA A 148 5.63 -26.26 -1.09
N SER A 149 5.79 -27.48 -1.62
CA SER A 149 5.69 -27.87 -3.02
C SER A 149 4.38 -28.57 -3.39
N TYR A 150 3.43 -28.76 -2.47
CA TYR A 150 2.14 -29.38 -2.82
C TYR A 150 1.39 -28.49 -3.81
N GLY A 151 1.29 -28.94 -5.07
CA GLY A 151 0.68 -28.19 -6.18
C GLY A 151 1.65 -27.39 -7.06
N MET A 152 2.92 -27.20 -6.68
CA MET A 152 3.92 -26.48 -7.47
C MET A 152 5.05 -27.42 -7.89
N VAL A 153 4.96 -27.93 -9.13
CA VAL A 153 6.02 -28.75 -9.73
C VAL A 153 7.15 -27.82 -10.21
N PRO A 154 8.40 -27.96 -9.69
CA PRO A 154 9.53 -27.15 -10.15
C PRO A 154 9.70 -27.23 -11.67
N SER A 155 10.09 -26.12 -12.31
CA SER A 155 10.30 -26.06 -13.77
C SER A 155 11.27 -27.15 -14.26
N LYS A 156 12.32 -27.42 -13.48
CA LYS A 156 13.30 -28.49 -13.73
C LYS A 156 12.69 -29.89 -13.86
N ASN A 157 11.53 -30.13 -13.24
CA ASN A 157 10.79 -31.40 -13.35
C ASN A 157 9.79 -31.41 -14.50
N LYS A 158 9.57 -30.28 -15.17
CA LYS A 158 8.72 -30.14 -16.37
C LYS A 158 9.54 -30.22 -17.67
N GLU A 159 10.86 -30.19 -17.58
CA GLU A 159 11.77 -30.34 -18.72
C GLU A 159 11.83 -31.80 -19.17
N ASP A 160 11.73 -32.04 -20.49
CA ASP A 160 11.92 -33.38 -21.06
C ASP A 160 13.39 -33.79 -20.90
N LYS A 161 13.62 -34.92 -20.23
CA LYS A 161 14.96 -35.46 -19.99
C LYS A 161 15.48 -36.32 -21.13
N ARG A 162 14.63 -36.66 -22.11
CA ARG A 162 15.01 -37.50 -23.25
C ARG A 162 15.94 -36.73 -24.18
N SER A 163 16.85 -37.45 -24.80
CA SER A 163 17.67 -36.87 -25.86
C SER A 163 16.83 -36.60 -27.13
N ILE A 164 17.34 -35.72 -27.99
CA ILE A 164 16.73 -35.41 -29.30
C ILE A 164 16.66 -36.68 -30.17
N GLU A 165 17.65 -37.55 -30.08
CA GLU A 165 17.69 -38.79 -30.85
C GLU A 165 16.65 -39.81 -30.38
N GLU A 166 16.49 -39.95 -29.06
CA GLU A 166 15.46 -40.83 -28.46
C GLU A 166 14.05 -40.38 -28.84
N THR A 167 13.78 -39.07 -28.76
CA THR A 167 12.49 -38.50 -29.16
C THR A 167 12.22 -38.71 -30.65
N MET A 168 13.22 -38.53 -31.52
CA MET A 168 13.08 -38.80 -32.96
C MET A 168 12.84 -40.28 -33.27
N LYS A 169 13.47 -41.19 -32.52
CA LYS A 169 13.26 -42.64 -32.65
C LYS A 169 11.84 -43.03 -32.24
N GLU A 170 11.36 -42.54 -31.10
CA GLU A 170 10.00 -42.80 -30.61
C GLU A 170 8.92 -42.26 -31.57
N ILE A 171 9.13 -41.07 -32.15
CA ILE A 171 8.23 -40.51 -33.17
C ILE A 171 8.16 -41.44 -34.40
N ARG A 172 9.30 -41.97 -34.86
CA ARG A 172 9.35 -42.89 -36.01
C ARG A 172 8.64 -44.22 -35.69
N GLU A 173 8.89 -44.79 -34.52
CA GLU A 173 8.26 -46.03 -34.08
C GLU A 173 6.74 -45.87 -33.92
N ARG A 174 6.28 -44.77 -33.31
CA ARG A 174 4.85 -44.48 -33.17
C ARG A 174 4.15 -44.27 -34.50
N LYS A 175 4.83 -43.66 -35.49
CA LYS A 175 4.31 -43.55 -36.86
C LYS A 175 4.17 -44.91 -37.53
N LYS A 176 5.20 -45.76 -37.43
CA LYS A 176 5.18 -47.13 -37.97
C LYS A 176 4.07 -47.99 -37.34
N GLN A 177 3.86 -47.86 -36.02
CA GLN A 177 2.78 -48.57 -35.33
C GLN A 177 1.41 -48.13 -35.82
N LYS A 178 1.18 -46.83 -36.02
CA LYS A 178 -0.07 -46.30 -36.57
C LYS A 178 -0.34 -46.80 -38.00
N GLU A 179 0.69 -46.87 -38.84
CA GLU A 179 0.58 -47.42 -40.19
C GLU A 179 0.28 -48.93 -40.16
N SER A 180 0.93 -49.69 -39.28
CA SER A 180 0.63 -51.11 -39.12
C SER A 180 -0.77 -51.38 -38.56
N SER A 181 -1.27 -50.53 -37.65
CA SER A 181 -2.63 -50.65 -37.11
C SER A 181 -3.68 -50.27 -38.14
N ALA A 182 -3.39 -49.29 -39.01
CA ALA A 182 -4.29 -48.86 -40.08
C ALA A 182 -4.37 -49.89 -41.21
N ASN A 183 -3.28 -50.63 -41.49
CA ASN A 183 -3.25 -51.70 -42.49
C ASN A 183 -3.79 -53.05 -41.94
N ALA A 184 -4.07 -53.15 -40.64
CA ALA A 184 -4.62 -54.36 -40.01
C ALA A 184 -6.14 -54.30 -39.75
N THR A 185 -6.80 -53.23 -40.21
CA THR A 185 -8.26 -53.05 -40.31
C THR A 185 -8.68 -52.97 -41.76
#